data_AF-A0A9J6GT42-F1
#
_entry.id   AF-A0A9J6GT42-F1
#
_cell.length_a   1.000
_cell.length_b   1.000
_cell.length_c   1.000
_cell.angle_alpha   90.00
_cell.angle_beta   90.00
_cell.angle_gamma   90.00
#
_symmetry.space_group_name_H-M   'P 1'
#
loop_
_entity.id
_entity.type
_entity.pdbx_description
1 polymer ?
#
loop_
_entity_poly.entity_id
_entity_poly.type
_entity_poly.pdbx_seq_one_letter_code
_entity_poly.pdbx_strand_id
1 'polypeptide(L)'
;MNFSSPKEIQCAAKCPAEGPANISPPLTTPAAVGPILSTPSHINDPAVLVSHIAVASCRVRFLGYCLRKGLVPSEVNGLFGVVKPSLNHAKRVCRIIRSEVGRQLRMLHDLLRVACYVKGGDVMGESLLRSWRQQAAQCTEFLWRSTLVHLPRRHEKTAEAPHEPVVIGDVVVPEDVASVLRKGPKFCLEPGVPAHELLARYQQKSGEQDKQGAAGTVPLGGSRQPVVHYPEEASAAEKVTYRTSGALLQR
;
A
#
# COMPACT_ATOMS: atom_id res chain seq x y z
N MET A 1 3.43 -39.07 34.37
CA MET A 1 2.58 -37.86 34.43
C MET A 1 1.65 -37.91 33.23
N ASN A 2 0.37 -38.20 33.47
CA ASN A 2 -0.62 -38.49 32.43
C ASN A 2 -1.16 -37.18 31.86
N PHE A 3 -0.95 -36.95 30.56
CA PHE A 3 -1.57 -35.85 29.83
C PHE A 3 -3.01 -36.23 29.49
N SER A 4 -3.94 -35.56 30.16
CA SER A 4 -5.38 -35.65 29.89
C SER A 4 -5.73 -34.80 28.67
N SER A 5 -6.41 -35.40 27.69
CA SER A 5 -6.90 -34.74 26.48
C SER A 5 -7.91 -33.61 26.79
N PRO A 6 -7.95 -32.51 26.01
CA PRO A 6 -8.93 -31.47 26.16
C PRO A 6 -10.28 -31.86 25.54
N LYS A 7 -11.35 -31.72 26.33
CA LYS A 7 -12.74 -31.92 25.93
C LYS A 7 -13.18 -30.81 24.96
N GLU A 8 -13.79 -31.22 23.85
CA GLU A 8 -14.53 -30.33 22.93
C GLU A 8 -15.65 -29.61 23.69
N ILE A 9 -15.65 -28.27 23.61
CA ILE A 9 -16.76 -27.43 24.06
C ILE A 9 -17.60 -27.12 22.82
N GLN A 10 -18.73 -27.84 22.68
CA GLN A 10 -19.77 -27.48 21.72
C GLN A 10 -20.61 -26.33 22.29
N CYS A 11 -20.49 -25.14 21.68
CA CYS A 11 -21.45 -24.06 21.90
C CYS A 11 -22.46 -24.04 20.75
N ALA A 12 -23.61 -24.67 20.97
CA ALA A 12 -24.79 -24.53 20.13
C ALA A 12 -25.66 -23.39 20.67
N ALA A 13 -25.53 -22.18 20.10
CA ALA A 13 -26.47 -21.09 20.31
C ALA A 13 -27.25 -20.85 19.02
N LYS A 14 -28.53 -21.25 19.06
CA LYS A 14 -29.53 -21.09 18.01
C LYS A 14 -30.06 -19.65 18.07
N CYS A 15 -29.74 -18.82 17.08
CA CYS A 15 -30.31 -17.47 16.97
C CYS A 15 -31.56 -17.50 16.07
N PRO A 16 -32.64 -16.80 16.44
CA PRO A 16 -33.83 -16.65 15.60
C PRO A 16 -33.57 -15.70 14.44
N ALA A 17 -34.24 -15.98 13.32
CA ALA A 17 -34.17 -15.22 12.09
C ALA A 17 -35.13 -14.04 12.12
N GLU A 18 -34.61 -12.81 12.01
CA GLU A 18 -35.36 -11.62 11.63
C GLU A 18 -34.65 -10.90 10.47
N GLY A 19 -35.45 -10.32 9.57
CA GLY A 19 -35.10 -9.98 8.18
C GLY A 19 -34.19 -8.76 7.95
N PRO A 20 -33.80 -8.52 6.68
CA PRO A 20 -32.64 -7.70 6.34
C PRO A 20 -32.99 -6.21 6.22
N ALA A 21 -32.84 -5.46 7.31
CA ALA A 21 -32.41 -4.08 7.17
C ALA A 21 -30.90 -4.12 6.82
N ASN A 22 -30.55 -3.68 5.61
CA ASN A 22 -29.17 -3.59 5.12
C ASN A 22 -28.41 -2.46 5.83
N ILE A 23 -28.35 -2.54 7.16
CA ILE A 23 -27.43 -1.78 7.98
C ILE A 23 -26.20 -2.66 8.01
N SER A 24 -25.28 -2.41 7.08
CA SER A 24 -23.94 -2.96 7.18
C SER A 24 -23.45 -2.64 8.59
N PRO A 25 -23.15 -3.63 9.45
CA PRO A 25 -22.65 -3.34 10.78
C PRO A 25 -21.44 -2.42 10.60
N PRO A 26 -21.32 -1.33 11.38
CA PRO A 26 -20.15 -0.47 11.29
C PRO A 26 -18.96 -1.41 11.38
N LEU A 27 -18.16 -1.44 10.31
CA LEU A 27 -16.98 -2.28 10.25
C LEU A 27 -16.18 -1.88 11.48
N THR A 28 -16.26 -2.70 12.53
CA THR A 28 -15.53 -2.49 13.77
C THR A 28 -14.10 -2.76 13.38
N THR A 29 -13.52 -1.72 12.79
CA THR A 29 -12.11 -1.63 12.51
C THR A 29 -11.47 -2.01 13.83
N PRO A 30 -10.58 -3.03 13.84
CA PRO A 30 -9.96 -3.49 15.08
C PRO A 30 -9.49 -2.24 15.81
N ALA A 31 -10.11 -2.00 16.96
CA ALA A 31 -10.20 -0.71 17.64
C ALA A 31 -8.88 0.03 17.50
N ALA A 32 -8.93 1.26 16.96
CA ALA A 32 -7.78 2.12 16.71
C ALA A 32 -6.70 1.84 17.74
N VAL A 33 -5.74 1.00 17.36
CA VAL A 33 -4.67 0.59 18.25
C VAL A 33 -3.84 1.84 18.36
N GLY A 34 -4.13 2.62 19.41
CA GLY A 34 -3.41 3.83 19.73
C GLY A 34 -1.91 3.53 19.78
N PRO A 35 -1.05 4.55 19.64
CA PRO A 35 0.39 4.35 19.74
C PRO A 35 0.68 3.55 21.00
N ILE A 36 1.20 2.33 20.82
CA ILE A 36 1.39 1.33 21.87
C ILE A 36 2.64 1.69 22.69
N LEU A 37 2.69 2.93 23.18
CA LEU A 37 3.62 3.31 24.20
C LEU A 37 3.01 2.85 25.52
N SER A 38 3.10 1.54 25.74
CA SER A 38 2.89 0.94 27.05
C SER A 38 3.80 1.65 28.05
N THR A 39 3.40 1.74 29.31
CA THR A 39 4.26 2.30 30.36
C THR A 39 5.62 1.60 30.34
N PRO A 40 6.72 2.33 30.59
CA PRO A 40 8.09 1.84 30.39
C PRO A 40 8.41 0.56 31.17
N SER A 41 7.64 0.25 32.22
CA SER A 41 7.73 -0.97 33.02
C SER A 41 7.44 -2.28 32.27
N HIS A 42 6.68 -2.26 31.17
CA HIS A 42 6.26 -3.50 30.48
C HIS A 42 7.17 -3.92 29.32
N ILE A 43 8.19 -3.13 28.98
CA ILE A 43 9.07 -3.41 27.84
C ILE A 43 9.91 -4.69 28.05
N ASN A 44 10.12 -5.11 29.31
CA ASN A 44 10.92 -6.29 29.65
C ASN A 44 10.10 -7.61 29.71
N ASP A 45 8.80 -7.57 29.46
CA ASP A 45 7.98 -8.78 29.43
C ASP A 45 7.94 -9.40 28.02
N PRO A 46 8.53 -10.60 27.80
CA PRO A 46 8.53 -11.24 26.50
C PRO A 46 7.11 -11.54 25.99
N ALA A 47 6.14 -11.78 26.88
CA ALA A 47 4.75 -12.02 26.47
C ALA A 47 4.15 -10.79 25.78
N VAL A 48 4.37 -9.60 26.36
CA VAL A 48 3.93 -8.31 25.79
C VAL A 48 4.63 -8.05 24.46
N LEU A 49 5.94 -8.30 24.37
CA LEU A 49 6.71 -8.16 23.13
C LEU A 49 6.19 -9.10 22.03
N VAL A 50 5.85 -10.34 22.37
CA VAL A 50 5.26 -11.31 21.43
C VAL A 50 3.93 -10.81 20.87
N SER A 51 3.05 -10.26 21.73
CA SER A 51 1.79 -9.65 21.28
C SER A 51 2.04 -8.46 20.33
N HIS A 52 2.99 -7.58 20.66
CA HIS A 52 3.34 -6.44 19.79
C HIS A 52 3.94 -6.88 18.46
N ILE A 53 4.83 -7.88 18.45
CA ILE A 53 5.40 -8.47 17.24
C ILE A 53 4.29 -9.01 16.35
N ALA A 54 3.32 -9.72 16.93
CA ALA A 54 2.20 -10.29 16.18
C ALA A 54 1.33 -9.21 15.53
N VAL A 55 0.94 -8.18 16.29
CA VAL A 55 0.14 -7.05 15.78
C VAL A 55 0.89 -6.28 14.70
N ALA A 56 2.16 -5.93 14.93
CA ALA A 56 2.98 -5.22 13.96
C ALA A 56 3.16 -6.03 12.66
N SER A 57 3.39 -7.35 12.78
CA SER A 57 3.49 -8.27 11.64
C SER A 57 2.19 -8.32 10.82
N CYS A 58 1.04 -8.44 11.48
CA CYS A 58 -0.28 -8.37 10.83
C CYS A 58 -0.48 -7.03 10.11
N ARG A 59 -0.07 -5.92 10.72
CA ARG A 59 -0.17 -4.57 10.10
C ARG A 59 0.71 -4.45 8.84
N VAL A 60 1.93 -4.98 8.86
CA VAL A 60 2.79 -5.01 7.65
C VAL A 60 2.15 -5.84 6.54
N ARG A 61 1.57 -7.01 6.88
CA ARG A 61 0.87 -7.88 5.92
C ARG A 61 -0.37 -7.20 5.34
N PHE A 62 -1.17 -6.54 6.19
CA PHE A 62 -2.35 -5.76 5.79
C PHE A 62 -2.00 -4.63 4.83
N LEU A 63 -1.03 -3.78 5.17
CA LEU A 63 -0.57 -2.71 4.28
C LEU A 63 -0.04 -3.26 2.95
N GLY A 64 0.67 -4.40 2.99
CA GLY A 64 1.10 -5.11 1.79
C GLY A 64 -0.05 -5.62 0.94
N TYR A 65 -1.13 -6.11 1.55
CA TYR A 65 -2.35 -6.50 0.87
C TYR A 65 -3.02 -5.30 0.19
N CYS A 66 -3.22 -4.19 0.92
CA CYS A 66 -3.82 -2.96 0.39
C CYS A 66 -3.04 -2.42 -0.81
N LEU A 67 -1.71 -2.37 -0.73
CA LEU A 67 -0.85 -1.94 -1.83
C LEU A 67 -1.03 -2.79 -3.09
N ARG A 68 -1.07 -4.12 -2.96
CA ARG A 68 -1.27 -5.05 -4.09
C ARG A 68 -2.66 -4.95 -4.71
N LYS A 69 -3.68 -4.72 -3.89
CA LYS A 69 -5.07 -4.61 -4.35
C LYS A 69 -5.47 -3.19 -4.77
N GLY A 70 -4.59 -2.20 -4.58
CA GLY A 70 -4.91 -0.80 -4.86
C GLY A 70 -5.96 -0.22 -3.91
N LEU A 71 -6.05 -0.76 -2.69
CA LEU A 71 -6.95 -0.29 -1.65
C LEU A 71 -6.23 0.74 -0.78
N VAL A 72 -6.99 1.68 -0.21
CA VAL A 72 -6.47 2.67 0.73
C VAL A 72 -7.01 2.36 2.12
N PRO A 73 -6.15 2.06 3.11
CA PRO A 73 -6.57 1.85 4.49
C PRO A 73 -7.27 3.08 5.06
N SER A 74 -8.25 2.90 5.94
CA SER A 74 -8.98 3.99 6.57
C SER A 74 -8.06 4.88 7.41
N GLU A 75 -7.03 4.32 8.03
CA GLU A 75 -6.02 5.07 8.79
C GLU A 75 -5.26 6.04 7.90
N VAL A 76 -4.98 5.64 6.64
CA VAL A 76 -4.30 6.50 5.67
C VAL A 76 -5.21 7.62 5.22
N ASN A 77 -6.51 7.36 5.00
CA ASN A 77 -7.47 8.41 4.71
C ASN A 77 -7.60 9.40 5.87
N GLY A 78 -7.63 8.90 7.12
CA GLY A 78 -7.69 9.73 8.31
C GLY A 78 -6.54 10.72 8.45
N LEU A 79 -5.33 10.37 7.96
CA LEU A 79 -4.17 11.27 7.96
C LEU A 79 -4.37 12.54 7.12
N PHE A 80 -5.25 12.51 6.12
CA PHE A 80 -5.53 13.67 5.25
C PHE A 80 -6.75 14.48 5.70
N GLY A 81 -7.39 14.07 6.80
CA GLY A 81 -8.59 14.73 7.33
C GLY A 81 -9.72 14.75 6.30
N VAL A 82 -10.15 15.95 5.92
CA VAL A 82 -11.28 16.17 5.01
C VAL A 82 -10.89 15.95 3.54
N VAL A 83 -9.61 16.07 3.20
CA VAL A 83 -9.14 16.01 1.81
C VAL A 83 -8.85 14.58 1.41
N LYS A 84 -9.54 14.06 0.38
CA LYS A 84 -9.25 12.72 -0.14
C LYS A 84 -7.93 12.74 -0.92
N PRO A 85 -6.89 11.96 -0.53
CA PRO A 85 -5.64 11.91 -1.26
C PRO A 85 -5.84 11.24 -2.63
N SER A 86 -5.01 11.62 -3.60
CA SER A 86 -4.91 10.86 -4.84
C SER A 86 -4.43 9.43 -4.57
N LEU A 87 -4.86 8.46 -5.37
CA LEU A 87 -4.51 7.04 -5.17
C LEU A 87 -2.98 6.82 -5.15
N ASN A 88 -2.24 7.53 -6.01
CA ASN A 88 -0.78 7.45 -6.07
C ASN A 88 -0.13 7.99 -4.79
N HIS A 89 -0.67 9.09 -4.25
CA HIS A 89 -0.20 9.68 -3.01
C HIS A 89 -0.49 8.75 -1.82
N ALA A 90 -1.71 8.23 -1.73
CA ALA A 90 -2.10 7.25 -0.70
C ALA A 90 -1.21 5.98 -0.74
N LYS A 91 -0.91 5.46 -1.93
CA LYS A 91 0.03 4.32 -2.10
C LYS A 91 1.45 4.65 -1.64
N ARG A 92 1.93 5.88 -1.87
CA ARG A 92 3.24 6.33 -1.37
C ARG A 92 3.25 6.35 0.17
N VAL A 93 2.22 6.93 0.79
CA VAL A 93 2.09 6.95 2.25
C VAL A 93 1.97 5.55 2.84
N CYS A 94 1.19 4.66 2.23
CA CYS A 94 1.12 3.25 2.64
C CYS A 94 2.49 2.56 2.62
N ARG A 95 3.34 2.83 1.61
CA ARG A 95 4.71 2.30 1.55
C ARG A 95 5.58 2.84 2.68
N ILE A 96 5.48 4.13 2.99
CA ILE A 96 6.22 4.77 4.09
C ILE A 96 5.83 4.12 5.42
N ILE A 97 4.53 4.05 5.72
CA ILE A 97 4.02 3.45 6.95
C ILE A 97 4.45 1.97 7.04
N ARG A 98 4.34 1.22 5.94
CA ARG A 98 4.77 -0.19 5.92
C ARG A 98 6.27 -0.34 6.24
N SER A 99 7.11 0.51 5.67
CA SER A 99 8.55 0.51 5.96
C SER A 99 8.84 0.86 7.41
N GLU A 100 8.08 1.80 7.97
CA GLU A 100 8.23 2.23 9.36
C GLU A 100 7.79 1.14 10.35
N VAL A 101 6.61 0.55 10.16
CA VAL A 101 6.17 -0.61 10.96
C VAL A 101 7.14 -1.79 10.80
N GLY A 102 7.74 -1.96 9.62
CA GLY A 102 8.78 -2.95 9.40
C GLY A 102 10.07 -2.68 10.21
N ARG A 103 10.45 -1.42 10.44
CA ARG A 103 11.55 -1.04 11.34
C ARG A 103 11.19 -1.32 12.80
N GLN A 104 9.99 -0.93 13.22
CA GLN A 104 9.46 -1.22 14.55
C GLN A 104 9.47 -2.72 14.85
N LEU A 105 9.07 -3.55 13.88
CA LEU A 105 9.10 -5.00 14.02
C LEU A 105 10.50 -5.56 14.27
N ARG A 106 11.53 -5.04 13.58
CA ARG A 106 12.94 -5.43 13.83
C ARG A 106 13.38 -5.05 15.24
N MET A 107 13.11 -3.80 15.65
CA MET A 107 13.39 -3.33 17.00
C MET A 107 12.71 -4.20 18.07
N LEU A 108 11.44 -4.59 17.87
CA LEU A 108 10.73 -5.48 18.79
C LEU A 108 11.38 -6.87 18.87
N HIS A 109 11.88 -7.42 17.76
CA HIS A 109 12.62 -8.68 17.78
C HIS A 109 13.95 -8.57 18.53
N ASP A 110 14.64 -7.44 18.41
CA ASP A 110 15.88 -7.17 19.15
C ASP A 110 15.61 -7.01 20.65
N LEU A 111 14.54 -6.30 21.03
CA LEU A 111 14.08 -6.20 22.42
C LEU A 111 13.68 -7.57 22.98
N LEU A 112 12.98 -8.41 22.20
CA LEU A 112 12.63 -9.76 22.63
C LEU A 112 13.88 -10.60 22.88
N ARG A 113 14.90 -10.47 22.02
CA ARG A 113 16.20 -11.11 22.22
C ARG A 113 16.81 -10.68 23.55
N VAL A 114 16.95 -9.37 23.78
CA VAL A 114 17.51 -8.84 25.03
C VAL A 114 16.72 -9.36 26.25
N ALA A 115 15.39 -9.28 26.22
CA ALA A 115 14.54 -9.76 27.31
C ALA A 115 14.73 -11.26 27.61
N CYS A 116 14.94 -12.10 26.59
CA CYS A 116 15.19 -13.53 26.78
C CYS A 116 16.56 -13.80 27.42
N TYR A 117 17.62 -13.10 26.98
CA TYR A 117 18.96 -13.26 27.55
C TYR A 117 19.08 -12.67 28.96
N VAL A 118 18.39 -11.57 29.25
CA VAL A 118 18.32 -11.01 30.61
C VAL A 118 17.62 -11.97 31.58
N LYS A 119 16.55 -12.66 31.16
CA LYS A 119 15.82 -13.60 32.02
C LYS A 119 16.46 -14.98 32.12
N GLY A 120 17.01 -15.51 31.03
CA GLY A 120 17.51 -16.89 30.94
C GLY A 120 19.04 -17.04 31.01
N GLY A 121 19.79 -15.93 30.98
CA GLY A 121 21.25 -15.97 30.76
C GLY A 121 21.61 -16.55 29.39
N ASP A 122 22.90 -16.81 29.17
CA ASP A 122 23.40 -17.28 27.87
C ASP A 122 22.93 -18.69 27.50
N VAL A 123 22.80 -19.58 28.51
CA VAL A 123 22.49 -21.00 28.29
C VAL A 123 21.02 -21.20 27.92
N MET A 124 20.09 -20.55 28.63
CA MET A 124 18.65 -20.71 28.37
C MET A 124 18.08 -19.62 27.45
N GLY A 125 18.76 -18.49 27.29
CA GLY A 125 18.29 -17.34 26.51
C GLY A 125 17.97 -17.69 25.05
N GLU A 126 18.81 -18.49 24.40
CA GLU A 126 18.59 -18.93 23.01
C GLU A 126 17.39 -19.88 22.88
N SER A 127 17.21 -20.81 23.82
CA SER A 127 16.06 -21.72 23.86
C SER A 127 14.75 -20.95 24.06
N LEU A 128 14.74 -20.02 25.03
CA LEU A 128 13.61 -19.13 25.29
C LEU A 128 13.29 -18.27 24.07
N LEU A 129 14.30 -17.68 23.42
CA LEU A 129 14.12 -16.86 22.24
C LEU A 129 13.46 -17.63 21.09
N ARG A 130 13.87 -18.88 20.85
CA ARG A 130 13.24 -19.75 19.84
C ARG A 130 11.78 -20.02 20.17
N SER A 131 11.49 -20.36 21.43
CA SER A 131 10.11 -20.61 21.89
C SER A 131 9.22 -19.38 21.71
N TRP A 132 9.67 -18.21 22.15
CA TRP A 132 8.89 -16.97 22.01
C TRP A 132 8.74 -16.52 20.56
N ARG A 133 9.74 -16.73 19.70
CA ARG A 133 9.60 -16.48 18.25
C ARG A 133 8.57 -17.39 17.61
N GLN A 134 8.55 -18.67 18.00
CA GLN A 134 7.53 -19.61 17.54
C GLN A 134 6.14 -19.17 17.99
N GLN A 135 5.99 -18.75 19.24
CA GLN A 135 4.73 -18.24 19.77
C GLN A 135 4.28 -16.96 19.04
N ALA A 136 5.19 -16.02 18.77
CA ALA A 136 4.89 -14.82 17.96
C ALA A 136 4.42 -15.17 16.55
N ALA A 137 5.02 -16.17 15.90
CA ALA A 137 4.57 -16.65 14.60
C ALA A 137 3.16 -17.25 14.67
N GLN A 138 2.86 -18.08 15.68
CA GLN A 138 1.53 -18.66 15.89
C GLN A 138 0.47 -17.58 16.15
N CYS A 139 0.76 -16.62 17.04
CA CYS A 139 -0.11 -15.49 17.31
C CYS A 139 -0.35 -14.64 16.05
N THR A 140 0.69 -14.41 15.24
CA THR A 140 0.57 -13.69 13.97
C THR A 140 -0.36 -14.42 13.01
N GLU A 141 -0.22 -15.74 12.84
CA GLU A 141 -1.09 -16.51 11.95
C GLU A 141 -2.54 -16.52 12.44
N PHE A 142 -2.75 -16.65 13.75
CA PHE A 142 -4.08 -16.59 14.36
C PHE A 142 -4.77 -15.23 14.10
N LEU A 143 -4.09 -14.13 14.44
CA LEU A 143 -4.61 -12.77 14.21
C LEU A 143 -4.77 -12.45 12.72
N TRP A 144 -3.88 -12.97 11.88
CA TRP A 144 -4.00 -12.77 10.45
C TRP A 144 -5.23 -13.47 9.88
N ARG A 145 -5.52 -14.70 10.31
CA ARG A 145 -6.74 -15.44 9.89
C ARG A 145 -8.02 -14.71 10.29
N SER A 146 -8.09 -14.13 11.49
CA SER A 146 -9.25 -13.32 11.89
C SER A 146 -9.37 -12.04 11.06
N THR A 147 -8.24 -11.38 10.79
CA THR A 147 -8.21 -10.16 9.94
C THR A 147 -8.67 -10.45 8.51
N LEU A 148 -8.26 -11.59 7.92
CA LEU A 148 -8.57 -11.97 6.54
C LEU A 148 -10.08 -12.01 6.25
N VAL A 149 -10.91 -12.39 7.23
CA VAL A 149 -12.37 -12.48 7.09
C VAL A 149 -12.99 -11.11 6.79
N HIS A 150 -12.38 -10.04 7.29
CA HIS A 150 -12.88 -8.67 7.16
C HIS A 150 -12.21 -7.89 6.03
N LEU A 151 -11.25 -8.47 5.32
CA LEU A 151 -10.61 -7.78 4.20
C LEU A 151 -11.57 -7.70 3.02
N PRO A 152 -11.76 -6.50 2.44
CA PRO A 152 -12.59 -6.37 1.25
C PRO A 152 -12.00 -7.22 0.14
N ARG A 153 -12.77 -8.21 -0.32
CA ARG A 153 -12.44 -8.93 -1.55
C ARG A 153 -12.46 -7.87 -2.65
N ARG A 154 -11.46 -7.90 -3.53
CA ARG A 154 -11.32 -6.94 -4.63
C ARG A 154 -12.68 -6.83 -5.32
N HIS A 155 -13.38 -5.72 -5.10
CA HIS A 155 -14.52 -5.40 -5.93
C HIS A 155 -13.97 -5.28 -7.34
N GLU A 156 -14.51 -6.08 -8.25
CA GLU A 156 -14.34 -5.83 -9.68
C GLU A 156 -14.62 -4.35 -9.88
N LYS A 157 -13.77 -3.69 -10.67
CA LYS A 157 -13.96 -2.28 -10.96
C LYS A 157 -15.34 -2.16 -11.60
N THR A 158 -16.36 -1.85 -10.79
CA THR A 158 -17.65 -1.42 -11.29
C THR A 158 -17.28 -0.19 -12.09
N ALA A 159 -17.41 -0.29 -13.42
CA ALA A 159 -17.13 0.81 -14.30
C ALA A 159 -17.88 2.00 -13.72
N GLU A 160 -17.12 2.99 -13.25
CA GLU A 160 -17.68 4.15 -12.61
C GLU A 160 -18.60 4.76 -13.66
N ALA A 161 -19.91 4.71 -13.42
CA ALA A 161 -20.88 5.25 -14.36
C ALA A 161 -20.46 6.70 -14.64
N PRO A 162 -20.55 7.17 -15.90
CA PRO A 162 -20.11 8.51 -16.25
C PRO A 162 -20.76 9.51 -15.29
N HIS A 163 -19.93 10.15 -14.46
CA HIS A 163 -20.41 11.07 -13.43
C HIS A 163 -21.16 12.21 -14.10
N GLU A 164 -22.47 12.28 -13.87
CA GLU A 164 -23.27 13.41 -14.28
C GLU A 164 -22.82 14.63 -13.43
N PRO A 165 -22.54 15.78 -14.07
CA PRO A 165 -22.08 16.95 -13.33
C PRO A 165 -23.15 17.38 -12.32
N VAL A 166 -22.82 17.33 -11.04
CA VAL A 166 -23.69 17.84 -9.97
C VAL A 166 -23.65 19.36 -10.02
N VAL A 167 -24.76 19.97 -10.42
CA VAL A 167 -24.94 21.43 -10.36
C VAL A 167 -25.35 21.80 -8.93
N ILE A 168 -24.58 22.69 -8.29
CA ILE A 168 -24.90 23.19 -6.95
C ILE A 168 -25.79 24.44 -7.13
N GLY A 169 -27.08 24.30 -6.85
CA GLY A 169 -28.10 25.36 -6.94
C GLY A 169 -29.10 25.20 -8.09
N ASP A 170 -30.12 26.06 -8.13
CA ASP A 170 -31.22 26.02 -9.12
C ASP A 170 -30.86 26.67 -10.47
N VAL A 171 -29.59 26.59 -10.87
CA VAL A 171 -29.12 27.17 -12.14
C VAL A 171 -29.25 26.12 -13.24
N VAL A 172 -30.10 26.40 -14.22
CA VAL A 172 -30.18 25.58 -15.43
C VAL A 172 -28.90 25.79 -16.23
N VAL A 173 -28.07 24.75 -16.33
CA VAL A 173 -26.85 24.80 -17.14
C VAL A 173 -27.20 24.46 -18.59
N PRO A 174 -26.94 25.37 -19.55
CA PRO A 174 -27.14 25.09 -20.96
C PRO A 174 -26.34 23.86 -21.44
N GLU A 175 -26.91 23.08 -22.36
CA GLU A 175 -26.37 21.79 -22.84
C GLU A 175 -24.95 21.90 -23.40
N ASP A 176 -24.66 23.01 -24.08
CA ASP A 176 -23.34 23.37 -24.62
C ASP A 176 -22.31 23.54 -23.49
N VAL A 177 -22.66 24.26 -22.41
CA VAL A 177 -21.81 24.44 -21.23
C VAL A 177 -21.66 23.12 -20.46
N ALA A 178 -22.74 22.35 -20.32
CA ALA A 178 -22.71 21.02 -19.68
C ALA A 178 -21.77 20.06 -20.41
N SER A 179 -21.76 20.08 -21.76
CA SER A 179 -20.86 19.27 -22.58
C SER A 179 -19.38 19.62 -22.37
N VAL A 180 -19.07 20.88 -22.07
CA VAL A 180 -17.71 21.36 -21.76
C VAL A 180 -17.33 21.00 -20.33
N LEU A 181 -18.23 21.19 -19.37
CA LEU A 181 -18.01 20.84 -17.97
C LEU A 181 -17.85 19.32 -17.77
N ARG A 182 -18.54 18.49 -18.56
CA ARG A 182 -18.34 17.02 -18.60
C ARG A 182 -16.92 16.62 -18.99
N LYS A 183 -16.17 17.47 -19.70
CA LYS A 183 -14.75 17.22 -20.04
C LYS A 183 -13.82 17.46 -18.86
N GLY A 184 -14.34 18.02 -17.77
CA GLY A 184 -13.60 18.35 -16.56
C GLY A 184 -12.72 19.60 -16.71
N PRO A 185 -12.11 20.06 -15.62
CA PRO A 185 -11.16 21.17 -15.65
C PRO A 185 -10.01 20.86 -16.62
N LYS A 186 -9.70 21.81 -17.51
CA LYS A 186 -8.64 21.70 -18.55
C LYS A 186 -7.26 21.31 -18.00
N PHE A 187 -7.06 21.41 -16.68
CA PHE A 187 -5.79 21.17 -15.98
C PHE A 187 -5.79 19.95 -15.04
N CYS A 188 -6.85 19.14 -15.02
CA CYS A 188 -6.87 17.97 -14.16
C CYS A 188 -6.38 16.72 -14.91
N LEU A 189 -5.09 16.45 -14.73
CA LEU A 189 -4.32 15.26 -15.13
C LEU A 189 -3.99 15.17 -16.64
N GLU A 190 -2.71 14.96 -16.94
CA GLU A 190 -2.27 14.58 -18.28
C GLU A 190 -3.13 13.42 -18.79
N PRO A 191 -3.62 13.48 -20.04
CA PRO A 191 -4.41 12.39 -20.58
C PRO A 191 -3.58 11.11 -20.48
N GLY A 192 -4.17 10.02 -20.00
CA GLY A 192 -3.54 8.70 -19.87
C GLY A 192 -3.21 8.04 -21.22
N VAL A 193 -2.98 8.85 -22.23
CA VAL A 193 -2.55 8.47 -23.57
C VAL A 193 -1.09 8.05 -23.46
N PRO A 194 -0.73 6.83 -23.88
CA PRO A 194 0.64 6.37 -23.83
C PRO A 194 1.53 7.25 -24.73
N ALA A 195 2.80 7.42 -24.35
CA ALA A 195 3.70 8.39 -24.98
C ALA A 195 3.81 8.26 -26.52
N HIS A 196 3.68 7.06 -27.06
CA HIS A 196 3.73 6.81 -28.50
C HIS A 196 2.50 7.37 -29.24
N GLU A 197 1.30 7.33 -28.65
CA GLU A 197 0.10 7.93 -29.25
C GLU A 197 0.15 9.46 -29.21
N LEU A 198 0.74 10.04 -28.16
CA LEU A 198 0.97 11.49 -28.11
C LEU A 198 1.90 11.92 -29.24
N LEU A 199 3.00 11.20 -29.46
CA LEU A 199 3.93 11.46 -30.56
C LEU A 199 3.26 11.34 -31.94
N ALA A 200 2.45 10.30 -32.16
CA ALA A 200 1.71 10.13 -33.41
C ALA A 200 0.77 11.31 -33.68
N ARG A 201 0.07 11.81 -32.65
CA ARG A 201 -0.80 12.99 -32.78
C ARG A 201 -0.03 14.28 -33.05
N TYR A 202 1.16 14.44 -32.47
CA TYR A 202 2.04 15.57 -32.76
C TYR A 202 2.52 15.54 -34.21
N GLN A 203 2.95 14.38 -34.71
CA GLN A 203 3.40 14.19 -36.09
C GLN A 203 2.29 14.44 -37.11
N GLN A 204 1.06 14.02 -36.79
CA GLN A 204 -0.10 14.28 -37.65
C GLN A 204 -0.41 15.77 -37.74
N LYS A 205 -0.37 16.49 -36.62
CA LYS A 205 -0.61 17.95 -36.58
C LYS A 205 0.49 18.74 -37.26
N SER A 206 1.76 18.34 -37.13
CA SER A 206 2.85 19.02 -37.85
C SER A 206 2.70 18.86 -39.36
N GLY A 207 2.33 17.66 -39.84
CA GLY A 207 2.10 17.43 -41.27
C GLY A 207 0.88 18.17 -41.85
N GLU A 208 -0.08 18.57 -41.02
CA GLU A 208 -1.22 19.40 -41.45
C GLU A 208 -0.86 20.89 -41.56
N GLN A 209 0.05 21.39 -40.71
CA GLN A 209 0.53 22.78 -40.79
C GLN A 209 1.34 23.03 -42.06
N ASP A 210 2.14 22.06 -42.50
CA ASP A 210 2.91 22.16 -43.74
C ASP A 210 2.02 22.27 -44.98
N LYS A 211 0.80 21.71 -44.93
CA LYS A 211 -0.17 21.79 -46.05
C LYS A 211 -0.90 23.13 -46.12
N GLN A 212 -1.03 23.85 -45.01
CA GLN A 212 -1.66 25.18 -44.99
C GLN A 212 -0.65 26.31 -45.28
N GLY A 213 0.66 26.09 -45.10
CA GLY A 213 1.71 27.05 -45.44
C GLY A 213 2.12 27.09 -46.92
N ALA A 214 1.77 26.07 -47.73
CA ALA A 214 2.20 25.96 -49.12
C ALA A 214 1.53 26.95 -50.11
N ALA A 215 0.61 27.79 -49.66
CA ALA A 215 -0.01 28.85 -50.48
C ALA A 215 0.65 30.24 -50.32
N GLY A 216 1.70 30.38 -49.50
CA GLY A 216 2.34 31.67 -49.22
C GLY A 216 3.86 31.61 -49.26
N THR A 217 4.43 31.40 -50.45
CA THR A 217 5.89 31.34 -50.67
C THR A 217 6.53 32.72 -50.47
N VAL A 218 7.23 32.92 -49.35
CA VAL A 218 8.26 33.96 -49.22
C VAL A 218 9.60 33.26 -48.95
N PRO A 219 10.59 33.36 -49.85
CA PRO A 219 11.86 32.68 -49.70
C PRO A 219 12.82 33.57 -48.92
N LEU A 220 13.11 33.24 -47.65
CA LEU A 220 14.22 33.86 -46.93
C LEU A 220 14.99 32.82 -46.10
N GLY A 221 16.11 32.38 -46.69
CA GLY A 221 17.43 32.56 -46.09
C GLY A 221 17.81 31.75 -44.85
N GLY A 222 18.56 30.66 -45.08
CA GLY A 222 19.76 30.33 -44.30
C GLY A 222 19.57 29.87 -42.85
N SER A 223 19.31 28.57 -42.65
CA SER A 223 19.43 27.95 -41.33
C SER A 223 20.87 27.47 -41.06
N ARG A 224 21.54 28.15 -40.12
CA ARG A 224 22.72 27.65 -39.43
C ARG A 224 22.31 26.44 -38.57
N GLN A 225 22.97 25.30 -38.75
CA GLN A 225 22.80 24.16 -37.86
C GLN A 225 23.48 24.42 -36.50
N PRO A 226 22.81 24.14 -35.37
CA PRO A 226 23.46 24.15 -34.07
C PRO A 226 24.25 22.84 -33.89
N VAL A 227 25.57 22.97 -33.77
CA VAL A 227 26.47 21.88 -33.37
C VAL A 227 26.21 21.59 -31.89
N VAL A 228 25.56 20.47 -31.60
CA VAL A 228 25.35 19.98 -30.23
C VAL A 228 26.55 19.10 -29.87
N HIS A 229 27.45 19.64 -29.06
CA HIS A 229 28.51 18.87 -28.41
C HIS A 229 27.89 18.08 -27.24
N TYR A 230 27.92 16.75 -27.33
CA TYR A 230 27.64 15.87 -26.19
C TYR A 230 28.95 15.57 -25.46
N PRO A 231 29.01 15.75 -24.11
CA PRO A 231 30.13 15.27 -23.33
C PRO A 231 30.08 13.74 -23.21
N GLU A 232 31.24 13.14 -23.49
CA GLU A 232 31.55 11.72 -23.38
C GLU A 232 31.67 11.37 -21.88
N GLU A 233 30.58 10.88 -21.27
CA GLU A 233 30.62 10.39 -19.88
C GLU A 233 31.08 8.93 -19.81
N ALA A 234 32.10 8.76 -18.97
CA ALA A 234 32.87 7.57 -18.75
C ALA A 234 32.04 6.36 -18.25
N SER A 235 32.24 5.26 -18.96
CA SER A 235 31.91 3.90 -18.56
C SER A 235 32.74 3.47 -17.34
N ALA A 236 32.09 3.31 -16.19
CA ALA A 236 32.63 2.59 -15.03
C ALA A 236 31.57 1.64 -14.48
N ALA A 237 31.34 0.54 -15.20
CA ALA A 237 30.54 -0.59 -14.71
C ALA A 237 31.41 -1.49 -13.81
N GLU A 238 31.33 -1.25 -12.51
CA GLU A 238 31.94 -2.09 -11.48
C GLU A 238 31.17 -3.42 -11.38
N LYS A 239 31.82 -4.51 -11.82
CA LYS A 239 31.31 -5.88 -11.72
C LYS A 239 31.36 -6.34 -10.26
N VAL A 240 30.21 -6.34 -9.58
CA VAL A 240 30.04 -7.01 -8.29
C VAL A 240 29.82 -8.51 -8.53
N THR A 241 30.88 -9.29 -8.34
CA THR A 241 30.86 -10.77 -8.38
C THR A 241 30.35 -11.30 -7.05
N TYR A 242 29.11 -11.80 -7.01
CA TYR A 242 28.59 -12.53 -5.86
C TYR A 242 29.18 -13.94 -5.83
N ARG A 243 30.04 -14.19 -4.84
CA ARG A 243 30.61 -15.50 -4.54
C ARG A 243 29.59 -16.30 -3.74
N THR A 244 28.83 -17.16 -4.41
CA THR A 244 27.89 -18.08 -3.77
C THR A 244 28.69 -19.24 -3.16
N SER A 245 29.03 -19.14 -1.88
CA SER A 245 29.56 -20.27 -1.12
C SER A 245 28.43 -21.22 -0.77
N GLY A 246 28.39 -22.35 -1.46
CA GLY A 246 27.58 -23.50 -1.08
C GLY A 246 28.05 -24.10 0.24
N ALA A 247 27.11 -24.35 1.14
CA ALA A 247 27.31 -25.22 2.28
C ALA A 247 26.45 -26.47 2.09
N LEU A 248 27.14 -27.55 1.73
CA LEU A 248 26.75 -28.94 1.90
C LEU A 248 26.18 -29.17 3.30
N LEU A 249 24.98 -29.73 3.38
CA LEU A 249 24.50 -30.43 4.56
C LEU A 249 23.94 -31.77 4.09
N GLN A 250 24.84 -32.77 4.10
CA GLN A 250 24.46 -34.17 4.26
C GLN A 250 24.16 -34.40 5.74
N ARG A 251 22.99 -34.96 6.03
CA ARG A 251 22.75 -35.97 7.08
C ARG A 251 21.39 -36.61 6.83
#